data_AF-A0AAW5EI05-F1
#
_entry.id   AF-A0AAW5EI05-F1
#
_cell.length_a   1.000
_cell.length_b   1.000
_cell.length_c   1.000
_cell.angle_alpha   90.00
_cell.angle_beta   90.00
_cell.angle_gamma   90.00
#
_symmetry.space_group_name_H-M   'P 1'
#
loop_
_entity.id
_entity.type
_entity.pdbx_description
1 polymer ?
#
loop_
_entity_poly.entity_id
_entity_poly.type
_entity_poly.pdbx_seq_one_letter_code
_entity_poly.pdbx_strand_id
1 'polypeptide(L)'
;MFLNTLKAVFGTKNDREVKKYLKRVAQINALESKYQNLSDDELKAEFGKFKEQILSGEKKESDILNDVFAIVREVGKRTLNMRHFDVQLIGGMVLHDG
;
A
#
# COMPACT_ATOMS: atom_id res chain seq x y z
N MET A 1 -8.05 -26.86 28.06
CA MET A 1 -6.69 -26.31 27.84
C MET A 1 -6.09 -26.59 26.45
N PHE A 2 -6.51 -27.62 25.71
CA PHE A 2 -5.95 -27.97 24.38
C PHE A 2 -6.34 -27.05 23.20
N LEU A 3 -7.43 -26.27 23.30
CA LEU A 3 -7.88 -25.41 22.19
C LEU A 3 -7.13 -24.07 22.09
N ASN A 4 -6.57 -23.57 23.20
CA ASN A 4 -5.82 -22.31 23.21
C ASN A 4 -4.40 -22.46 22.63
N THR A 5 -3.80 -23.65 22.73
CA THR A 5 -2.46 -23.93 22.18
C THR A 5 -2.48 -24.04 20.66
N LEU A 6 -3.56 -24.55 20.05
CA LEU A 6 -3.74 -24.58 18.60
C LEU A 6 -3.89 -23.16 17.99
N LYS A 7 -4.61 -22.25 18.65
CA LYS A 7 -4.71 -20.84 18.21
C LYS A 7 -3.37 -20.10 18.30
N ALA A 8 -2.56 -20.38 19.32
CA ALA A 8 -1.24 -19.78 19.49
C ALA A 8 -0.26 -20.20 18.37
N VAL A 9 -0.37 -21.44 17.86
CA VAL A 9 0.51 -21.96 16.80
C VAL A 9 0.02 -21.59 15.39
N PHE A 10 -1.30 -21.58 15.14
CA PHE A 10 -1.86 -21.33 13.80
C PHE A 10 -2.32 -19.88 13.56
N GLY A 11 -2.31 -19.05 14.61
CA GLY A 11 -2.84 -17.68 14.60
C GLY A 11 -4.35 -17.61 14.45
N THR A 12 -4.92 -16.43 14.70
CA THR A 12 -6.32 -16.12 14.41
C THR A 12 -6.51 -15.71 12.94
N LYS A 13 -7.76 -15.65 12.48
CA LYS A 13 -8.09 -15.09 11.15
C LYS A 13 -7.53 -13.67 11.02
N ASN A 14 -7.69 -12.85 12.07
CA ASN A 14 -7.20 -11.48 12.08
C ASN A 14 -5.67 -11.42 11.98
N ASP A 15 -4.94 -12.29 12.69
CA ASP A 15 -3.47 -12.33 12.59
C ASP A 15 -3.00 -12.66 11.16
N ARG A 16 -3.76 -13.49 10.44
CA ARG A 16 -3.47 -13.82 9.04
C ARG A 16 -3.75 -12.65 8.12
N GLU A 17 -4.86 -11.94 8.30
CA GLU A 17 -5.15 -10.74 7.50
C GLU A 17 -4.12 -9.64 7.74
N VAL A 18 -3.76 -9.36 9.00
CA VAL A 18 -2.71 -8.39 9.34
C VAL A 18 -1.38 -8.78 8.69
N LYS A 19 -1.00 -10.07 8.69
CA LYS A 19 0.21 -10.55 8.00
C LYS A 19 0.17 -10.30 6.49
N LYS A 20 -0.99 -10.44 5.83
CA LYS A 20 -1.12 -10.13 4.40
C LYS A 20 -0.88 -8.64 4.14
N TYR A 21 -1.49 -7.77 4.94
CA TYR A 21 -1.28 -6.32 4.82
C TYR A 21 0.17 -5.94 5.09
N LEU A 22 0.81 -6.49 6.12
CA LEU A 22 2.23 -6.25 6.40
C LEU A 22 3.15 -6.65 5.24
N LYS A 23 2.85 -7.78 4.56
CA LYS A 23 3.57 -8.17 3.36
C LYS A 23 3.41 -7.14 2.24
N ARG A 24 2.20 -6.59 2.06
CA ARG A 24 1.92 -5.55 1.07
C ARG A 24 2.58 -4.22 1.43
N VAL A 25 2.59 -3.83 2.70
CA VAL A 25 3.34 -2.67 3.21
C VAL A 25 4.82 -2.79 2.88
N ALA A 26 5.44 -3.96 3.06
CA ALA A 26 6.84 -4.15 2.69
C ALA A 26 7.10 -3.90 1.20
N GLN A 27 6.17 -4.32 0.32
CA GLN A 27 6.24 -4.03 -1.12
C GLN A 27 6.08 -2.54 -1.41
N ILE A 28 5.14 -1.86 -0.76
CA ILE A 28 4.93 -0.40 -0.89
C ILE A 28 6.16 0.37 -0.41
N ASN A 29 6.74 -0.02 0.72
CA ASN A 29 7.93 0.61 1.29
C ASN A 29 9.15 0.43 0.39
N ALA A 30 9.31 -0.71 -0.29
CA ALA A 30 10.37 -0.92 -1.27
C ALA A 30 10.29 0.03 -2.49
N LEU A 31 9.10 0.58 -2.79
CA LEU A 31 8.93 1.57 -3.85
C LEU A 31 9.34 3.00 -3.44
N GLU A 32 9.72 3.23 -2.17
CA GLU A 32 10.15 4.56 -1.68
C GLU A 32 11.24 5.16 -2.55
N SER A 33 12.32 4.40 -2.77
CA SER A 33 13.47 4.88 -3.52
C SER A 33 13.12 5.22 -4.96
N LYS A 34 12.14 4.52 -5.57
CA LYS A 34 11.66 4.84 -6.93
C LYS A 34 11.02 6.22 -6.94
N TYR A 35 10.05 6.46 -6.07
CA TYR A 35 9.22 7.67 -6.10
C TYR A 35 9.89 8.88 -5.46
N GLN A 36 10.76 8.68 -4.49
CA GLN A 36 11.57 9.74 -3.88
C GLN A 36 12.49 10.41 -4.91
N ASN A 37 12.98 9.66 -5.90
CA ASN A 37 13.88 10.17 -6.94
C ASN A 37 13.17 10.93 -8.05
N LEU A 38 11.83 10.93 -8.09
CA LEU A 38 11.06 11.67 -9.08
C LEU A 38 10.82 13.11 -8.63
N SER A 39 10.84 14.05 -9.57
CA SER A 39 10.33 15.40 -9.37
C SER A 39 8.81 15.43 -9.19
N ASP A 40 8.26 16.56 -8.77
CA ASP A 40 6.81 16.72 -8.58
C ASP A 40 6.03 16.56 -9.90
N ASP A 41 6.60 17.02 -11.01
CA ASP A 41 5.97 16.89 -12.33
C ASP A 41 6.05 15.44 -12.84
N GLU A 42 7.15 14.74 -12.58
CA GLU A 42 7.27 13.31 -12.89
C GLU A 42 6.32 12.46 -12.05
N LEU A 43 6.12 12.76 -10.76
CA LEU A 43 5.13 12.09 -9.91
C LEU A 43 3.70 12.29 -10.43
N LYS A 44 3.35 13.52 -10.81
CA LYS A 44 2.04 13.82 -11.41
C LYS A 44 1.86 13.07 -12.73
N ALA A 45 2.87 13.06 -13.58
CA ALA A 45 2.83 12.35 -14.86
C ALA A 45 2.66 10.83 -14.67
N GLU A 46 3.41 10.23 -13.75
CA GLU A 46 3.33 8.80 -13.45
C GLU A 46 1.94 8.43 -12.91
N PHE A 47 1.36 9.24 -12.02
CA PHE A 47 -0.01 9.04 -11.56
C PHE A 47 -1.03 9.19 -12.70
N GLY A 48 -0.82 10.14 -13.61
CA GLY A 48 -1.61 10.33 -14.82
C GLY A 48 -1.66 9.07 -15.69
N LYS A 49 -0.50 8.43 -15.91
CA LYS A 49 -0.42 7.16 -16.66
C LYS A 49 -1.25 6.06 -16.01
N PHE A 50 -1.18 5.90 -14.69
CA PHE A 50 -1.98 4.89 -14.01
C PHE A 50 -3.48 5.15 -14.19
N LYS A 51 -3.91 6.40 -14.09
CA LYS A 51 -5.31 6.78 -14.35
C LYS A 51 -5.74 6.41 -15.78
N GLU A 52 -4.91 6.72 -16.77
CA GLU A 52 -5.18 6.37 -18.18
C GLU A 52 -5.26 4.85 -18.38
N GLN A 53 -4.33 4.08 -17.80
CA GLN A 53 -4.29 2.61 -17.89
C GLN A 53 -5.50 1.93 -17.25
N ILE A 54 -6.04 2.49 -16.16
CA ILE A 54 -7.28 2.00 -15.55
C ILE A 54 -8.48 2.33 -16.43
N LEU A 55 -8.57 3.57 -16.94
CA LEU A 55 -9.68 4.01 -17.78
C LEU A 55 -9.73 3.30 -19.13
N SER A 56 -8.57 2.93 -19.69
CA SER A 56 -8.47 2.16 -20.92
C SER A 56 -8.73 0.67 -20.73
N GLY A 57 -8.74 0.18 -19.48
CA GLY A 57 -8.84 -1.24 -19.16
C GLY A 57 -7.55 -2.04 -19.37
N GLU A 58 -6.43 -1.38 -19.65
CA GLU A 58 -5.11 -2.02 -19.77
C GLU A 58 -4.66 -2.65 -18.45
N LYS A 59 -4.99 -2.01 -17.33
CA LYS A 59 -4.69 -2.50 -15.98
C LYS A 59 -5.93 -2.57 -15.12
N LYS A 60 -5.90 -3.47 -14.14
CA LYS A 60 -6.85 -3.50 -13.04
C LYS A 60 -6.35 -2.65 -11.89
N GLU A 61 -7.26 -2.20 -11.05
CA GLU A 61 -6.94 -1.44 -9.84
C GLU A 61 -5.96 -2.19 -8.92
N SER A 62 -6.12 -3.51 -8.83
CA SER A 62 -5.22 -4.40 -8.08
C SER A 62 -3.76 -4.32 -8.51
N ASP A 63 -3.52 -4.00 -9.78
CA ASP A 63 -2.20 -4.05 -10.40
C ASP A 63 -1.39 -2.78 -10.11
N ILE A 64 -2.08 -1.67 -9.80
CA ILE A 64 -1.45 -0.37 -9.53
C ILE A 64 -1.49 0.02 -8.04
N LEU A 65 -2.22 -0.73 -7.21
CA LEU A 65 -2.52 -0.34 -5.84
C LEU A 65 -1.26 0.00 -5.04
N ASN A 66 -0.24 -0.86 -5.11
CA ASN A 66 1.01 -0.65 -4.37
C ASN A 66 1.74 0.64 -4.80
N ASP A 67 1.77 0.90 -6.11
CA ASP A 67 2.38 2.10 -6.68
C ASP A 67 1.61 3.36 -6.28
N VAL A 68 0.28 3.32 -6.32
CA VAL A 68 -0.58 4.42 -5.89
C VAL A 68 -0.37 4.74 -4.41
N PHE A 69 -0.33 3.73 -3.52
CA PHE A 69 -0.03 3.96 -2.10
C PHE A 69 1.36 4.56 -1.88
N ALA A 70 2.36 4.13 -2.65
CA ALA A 70 3.71 4.66 -2.55
C ALA A 70 3.79 6.13 -3.01
N ILE A 71 3.10 6.49 -4.10
CA ILE A 71 2.99 7.86 -4.59
C ILE A 71 2.27 8.74 -3.55
N VAL A 72 1.11 8.32 -3.04
CA VAL A 72 0.34 9.09 -2.04
C VAL A 72 1.18 9.34 -0.78
N ARG A 73 1.95 8.34 -0.34
CA ARG A 73 2.87 8.49 0.80
C ARG A 73 3.96 9.52 0.51
N GLU A 74 4.57 9.50 -0.67
CA GLU A 74 5.59 10.47 -1.07
C GLU A 74 5.00 11.89 -1.17
N VAL A 75 3.79 12.04 -1.71
CA VAL A 75 3.07 13.31 -1.73
C VAL A 75 2.80 13.82 -0.31
N GLY A 76 2.36 12.96 0.62
CA GLY A 76 2.16 13.35 2.02
C GLY A 76 3.45 13.83 2.69
N LYS A 77 4.58 13.17 2.40
CA LYS A 77 5.90 13.59 2.87
C LYS A 77 6.28 14.97 2.32
N ARG A 78 6.07 15.24 1.03
CA ARG A 78 6.44 16.52 0.39
C ARG A 78 5.55 17.69 0.79
N THR A 79 4.25 17.46 0.86
CA THR A 79 3.25 18.52 1.03
C THR A 79 2.90 18.82 2.49
N LEU A 80 2.88 17.78 3.32
CA LEU A 80 2.47 17.89 4.73
C LEU A 80 3.62 17.65 5.70
N ASN A 81 4.82 17.35 5.21
CA ASN A 81 5.95 16.87 6.02
C ASN A 81 5.58 15.62 6.85
N MET A 82 4.67 14.79 6.33
CA MET A 82 4.16 13.59 7.01
C MET A 82 4.35 12.36 6.13
N ARG A 83 5.35 11.56 6.45
CA ARG A 83 5.50 10.23 5.85
C ARG A 83 4.53 9.29 6.53
N HIS A 84 3.61 8.68 5.77
CA HIS A 84 2.65 7.73 6.33
C HIS A 84 3.38 6.58 7.05
N PHE A 85 2.88 6.24 8.23
CA PHE A 85 3.30 5.06 8.98
C PHE A 85 2.72 3.79 8.37
N ASP A 86 3.38 2.67 8.61
CA ASP A 86 2.95 1.35 8.13
C ASP A 86 1.50 1.04 8.55
N VAL A 87 1.12 1.39 9.79
CA VAL A 87 -0.27 1.20 10.28
C VAL A 87 -1.30 2.04 9.54
N GLN A 88 -0.93 3.22 9.01
CA GLN A 88 -1.82 4.06 8.21
C GLN A 88 -2.00 3.46 6.81
N LEU A 89 -0.94 2.90 6.23
CA LEU A 89 -1.02 2.16 4.96
C LEU A 89 -1.94 0.94 5.11
N ILE A 90 -1.81 0.19 6.21
CA ILE A 90 -2.72 -0.92 6.53
C ILE A 90 -4.16 -0.43 6.64
N GLY A 91 -4.41 0.64 7.40
CA GLY A 91 -5.74 1.23 7.52
C GLY A 91 -6.35 1.61 6.17
N GLY A 92 -5.57 2.23 5.28
CA GLY A 92 -6.01 2.57 3.94
C GLY A 92 -6.33 1.34 3.07
N MET A 93 -5.53 0.28 3.16
CA MET A 93 -5.79 -0.97 2.43
C MET A 93 -7.04 -1.69 2.96
N VAL A 94 -7.27 -1.68 4.27
CA VAL A 94 -8.49 -2.23 4.88
C VAL A 94 -9.73 -1.47 4.38
N LEU A 95 -9.67 -0.14 4.33
CA LEU A 95 -10.77 0.67 3.79
C LEU A 95 -11.03 0.42 2.30
N HIS A 96 -9.99 0.12 1.54
CA HIS A 96 -10.09 -0.21 0.12
C HIS A 96 -10.72 -1.61 -0.11
N ASP A 97 -10.35 -2.60 0.71
CA ASP A 97 -10.82 -3.98 0.55
C ASP A 97 -12.27 -4.20 1.03
N GLY A 98 -12.81 -3.33 1.89
CA GLY A 98 -14.18 -3.40 2.44
C GLY A 98 -14.34 -4.40 3.59
#